data_AF-A0A1J8PUM6-F1
#
_entry.id   AF-A0A1J8PUM6-F1
#
_cell.length_a   1.000
_cell.length_b   1.000
_cell.length_c   1.000
_cell.angle_alpha   90.00
_cell.angle_beta   90.00
_cell.angle_gamma   90.00
#
_symmetry.space_group_name_H-M   'P 1'
#
loop_
_entity.id
_entity.type
_entity.pdbx_description
1 polymer ?
#
loop_
_entity_poly.entity_id
_entity_poly.type
_entity_poly.pdbx_seq_one_letter_code
_entity_poly.pdbx_strand_id
1 'polypeptide(L)'
;MSKSVAKIKTTSKDIFADELKKFSQIFPQFISEGKVDFDALQAFLADKDALADEKDKYTFTWAGKKQSFQAISRPSHATLNPKIDESVDFDNTQNLFIEGDNLEVLKLLQKHYHSKIKMIYIDPPYNTGKDFIYKDNFTEGKSDYFERIGATENGIQLESNSDAGGRYHSQWLSMMYPRLFLAKQLLKDDGVIFISIDDNEQHHLKMLMNEVFG
;
A
#
# COMPACT_ATOMS: atom_id res chain seq x y z
N MET A 1 32.98 17.77 26.12
CA MET A 1 32.88 17.67 24.64
C MET A 1 31.44 17.32 24.29
N SER A 2 30.75 18.25 23.63
CA SER A 2 29.36 18.06 23.19
C SER A 2 29.33 17.04 22.05
N LYS A 3 28.78 15.84 22.28
CA LYS A 3 28.48 14.90 21.20
C LYS A 3 27.33 15.53 20.41
N SER A 4 27.58 15.98 19.19
CA SER A 4 26.53 16.39 18.26
C SER A 4 25.61 15.20 18.02
N VAL A 5 24.44 15.20 18.65
CA VAL A 5 23.40 14.20 18.39
C VAL A 5 22.96 14.43 16.95
N ALA A 6 23.31 13.50 16.06
CA ALA A 6 22.83 13.53 14.68
C ALA A 6 21.30 13.43 14.74
N LYS A 7 20.59 14.46 14.25
CA LYS A 7 19.13 14.44 14.16
C LYS A 7 18.74 13.33 13.18
N ILE A 8 18.21 12.23 13.69
CA ILE A 8 17.70 11.13 12.89
C ILE A 8 16.33 11.54 12.35
N LYS A 9 16.11 11.36 11.05
CA LYS A 9 14.81 11.62 10.41
C LYS A 9 13.77 10.66 11.02
N THR A 10 12.74 11.20 11.65
CA THR A 10 11.73 10.47 12.46
C THR A 10 10.60 9.87 11.62
N THR A 11 10.69 9.96 10.29
CA THR A 11 9.68 9.46 9.37
C THR A 11 10.29 8.40 8.47
N SER A 12 9.47 7.48 7.97
CA SER A 12 9.84 6.62 6.85
C SER A 12 10.22 7.48 5.63
N LYS A 13 10.84 6.83 4.65
CA LYS A 13 11.11 7.46 3.36
C LYS A 13 9.79 7.79 2.65
N ASP A 14 9.80 8.91 1.94
CA ASP A 14 8.76 9.24 0.97
C ASP A 14 9.09 8.48 -0.32
N ILE A 15 8.28 7.47 -0.61
CA ILE A 15 8.45 6.60 -1.77
C ILE A 15 8.34 7.42 -3.06
N PHE A 16 7.42 8.36 -3.12
CA PHE A 16 7.19 9.17 -4.32
C PHE A 16 8.33 10.14 -4.57
N ALA A 17 8.94 10.69 -3.52
CA ALA A 17 10.14 11.51 -3.68
C ALA A 17 11.33 10.71 -4.23
N ASP A 18 11.54 9.48 -3.74
CA ASP A 18 12.61 8.60 -4.24
C ASP A 18 12.33 8.16 -5.70
N GLU A 19 11.09 7.81 -6.04
CA GLU A 19 10.69 7.47 -7.42
C GLU A 19 10.78 8.67 -8.37
N LEU A 20 10.34 9.85 -7.95
CA LEU A 20 10.47 11.07 -8.75
C LEU A 20 11.95 11.40 -9.00
N LYS A 21 12.82 11.19 -8.01
CA LYS A 21 14.27 11.36 -8.18
C LYS A 21 14.85 10.40 -9.22
N LYS A 22 14.45 9.11 -9.19
CA LYS A 22 14.85 8.13 -10.21
C LYS A 22 14.35 8.56 -11.59
N PHE A 23 13.09 8.99 -11.69
CA PHE A 23 12.50 9.50 -12.93
C PHE A 23 13.29 10.70 -13.47
N SER A 24 13.62 11.68 -12.63
CA SER A 24 14.42 12.85 -13.04
C SER A 24 15.85 12.49 -13.49
N GLN A 25 16.43 11.40 -12.97
CA GLN A 25 17.74 10.92 -13.40
C GLN A 25 17.70 10.23 -14.77
N ILE A 26 16.62 9.48 -15.04
CA ILE A 26 16.46 8.73 -16.30
C ILE A 26 15.95 9.64 -17.42
N PHE A 27 15.06 10.58 -17.09
CA PHE A 27 14.41 11.47 -18.04
C PHE A 27 14.59 12.96 -17.67
N PRO A 28 15.83 13.48 -17.62
CA PRO A 28 16.09 14.87 -17.26
C PRO A 28 15.43 15.87 -18.22
N GLN A 29 15.22 15.49 -19.48
CA GLN A 29 14.59 16.33 -20.51
C GLN A 29 13.10 16.61 -20.26
N PHE A 30 12.44 15.83 -19.38
CA PHE A 30 11.04 16.06 -19.00
C PHE A 30 10.92 16.74 -17.64
N ILE A 31 11.99 17.38 -17.15
CA ILE A 31 11.99 18.10 -15.87
C ILE A 31 12.21 19.59 -16.13
N SER A 32 11.26 20.41 -15.69
CA SER A 32 11.33 21.88 -15.72
C SER A 32 11.10 22.43 -14.32
N GLU A 33 12.01 23.26 -13.82
CA GLU A 33 11.96 23.85 -12.47
C GLU A 33 11.76 22.81 -11.33
N GLY A 34 12.30 21.61 -11.50
CA GLY A 34 12.19 20.51 -10.53
C GLY A 34 10.82 19.81 -10.52
N LYS A 35 9.94 20.11 -11.49
CA LYS A 35 8.66 19.43 -11.72
C LYS A 35 8.70 18.69 -13.05
N VAL A 36 7.85 17.68 -13.20
CA VAL A 36 7.68 17.00 -14.48
C VAL A 36 6.95 17.95 -15.43
N ASP A 37 7.58 18.25 -16.57
CA ASP A 37 6.97 18.93 -17.69
C ASP A 37 6.08 17.93 -18.42
N PHE A 38 4.78 17.99 -18.13
CA PHE A 38 3.81 17.04 -18.64
C PHE A 38 3.59 17.20 -20.14
N ASP A 39 3.67 18.43 -20.67
CA ASP A 39 3.49 18.70 -22.09
C ASP A 39 4.64 18.09 -22.90
N ALA A 40 5.88 18.27 -22.43
CA ALA A 40 7.06 17.66 -23.05
C ALA A 40 7.02 16.12 -23.01
N LEU A 41 6.61 15.54 -21.87
CA LEU A 41 6.46 14.10 -21.71
C LEU A 41 5.35 13.55 -22.61
N GLN A 42 4.19 14.19 -22.64
CA GLN A 42 3.06 13.78 -23.46
C GLN A 42 3.40 13.84 -24.94
N ALA A 43 4.06 14.92 -25.40
CA ALA A 43 4.52 15.05 -26.78
C ALA A 43 5.50 13.92 -27.16
N PHE A 44 6.45 13.60 -26.28
CA PHE A 44 7.38 12.50 -26.51
C PHE A 44 6.69 11.12 -26.58
N LEU A 45 5.74 10.86 -25.67
CA LEU A 45 4.99 9.59 -25.68
C LEU A 45 4.05 9.48 -26.89
N ALA A 46 3.47 10.60 -27.35
CA ALA A 46 2.65 10.66 -28.54
C ALA A 46 3.46 10.32 -29.81
N ASP A 47 4.66 10.90 -29.96
CA ASP A 47 5.57 10.60 -31.07
C ASP A 47 5.97 9.12 -31.14
N LYS A 48 5.98 8.44 -29.99
CA LYS A 48 6.39 7.04 -29.85
C LYS A 48 5.23 6.04 -29.92
N ASP A 49 4.01 6.50 -30.23
CA ASP A 49 2.80 5.67 -30.20
C ASP A 49 2.62 4.93 -28.85
N ALA A 50 3.12 5.56 -27.77
CA ALA A 50 3.12 5.00 -26.42
C ALA A 50 1.94 5.52 -25.58
N LEU A 51 1.11 6.39 -26.15
CA LEU A 51 -0.14 6.83 -25.53
C LEU A 51 -1.24 5.83 -25.87
N ALA A 52 -1.72 5.13 -24.85
CA ALA A 52 -2.89 4.29 -25.01
C ALA A 52 -4.14 5.16 -25.25
N ASP A 53 -4.91 4.82 -26.28
CA ASP A 53 -6.19 5.45 -26.64
C ASP A 53 -7.15 5.39 -25.44
N GLU A 54 -7.61 6.56 -24.97
CA GLU A 54 -8.49 6.64 -23.79
C GLU A 54 -9.80 5.86 -23.96
N LYS A 55 -10.27 5.71 -25.21
CA LYS A 55 -11.60 5.17 -25.49
C LYS A 55 -11.74 3.67 -25.24
N ASP A 56 -10.63 2.92 -25.17
CA ASP A 56 -10.64 1.46 -25.01
C ASP A 56 -9.86 0.97 -23.76
N LYS A 57 -9.55 1.86 -22.82
CA LYS A 57 -8.84 1.47 -21.58
C LYS A 57 -9.74 0.70 -20.63
N TYR A 58 -9.50 -0.61 -20.53
CA TYR A 58 -9.99 -1.38 -19.40
C TYR A 58 -9.41 -0.81 -18.10
N THR A 59 -10.27 -0.27 -17.25
CA THR A 59 -9.87 0.35 -15.99
C THR A 59 -10.56 -0.36 -14.82
N PHE A 60 -9.75 -0.97 -13.96
CA PHE A 60 -10.23 -1.46 -12.67
C PHE A 60 -10.35 -0.28 -11.71
N THR A 61 -11.53 -0.06 -11.13
CA THR A 61 -11.80 1.04 -10.21
C THR A 61 -12.73 0.61 -9.09
N TRP A 62 -12.61 1.24 -7.91
CA TRP A 62 -13.46 1.03 -6.75
C TRP A 62 -13.55 2.29 -5.89
N ALA A 63 -14.56 2.36 -5.02
CA ALA A 63 -14.70 3.46 -4.07
C ALA A 63 -13.60 3.38 -2.99
N GLY A 64 -12.75 4.39 -2.88
CA GLY A 64 -11.62 4.38 -1.94
C GLY A 64 -10.25 4.25 -2.61
N LYS A 65 -10.18 3.92 -3.91
CA LYS A 65 -8.91 3.72 -4.63
C LYS A 65 -7.94 4.90 -4.50
N LYS A 66 -8.44 6.13 -4.63
CA LYS A 66 -7.63 7.35 -4.51
C LYS A 66 -7.04 7.49 -3.10
N GLN A 67 -7.82 7.16 -2.07
CA GLN A 67 -7.38 7.18 -0.67
C GLN A 67 -6.32 6.10 -0.40
N SER A 68 -6.45 4.92 -1.01
CA SER A 68 -5.41 3.88 -0.93
C SER A 68 -4.06 4.36 -1.47
N PHE A 69 -4.04 5.12 -2.56
CA PHE A 69 -2.81 5.75 -3.05
C PHE A 69 -2.21 6.74 -2.05
N GLN A 70 -3.05 7.60 -1.46
CA GLN A 70 -2.61 8.54 -0.44
C GLN A 70 -2.01 7.82 0.79
N ALA A 71 -2.57 6.67 1.16
CA ALA A 71 -2.06 5.85 2.26
C ALA A 71 -0.64 5.31 1.98
N ILE A 72 -0.34 4.95 0.72
CA ILE A 72 1.01 4.55 0.29
C ILE A 72 1.97 5.74 0.37
N SER A 73 1.54 6.91 -0.11
CA SER A 73 2.37 8.13 -0.13
C SER A 73 2.68 8.66 1.27
N ARG A 74 1.78 8.45 2.23
CA ARG A 74 1.93 8.97 3.59
C ARG A 74 3.09 8.28 4.32
N PRO A 75 4.15 9.03 4.70
CA PRO A 75 5.24 8.47 5.48
C PRO A 75 4.75 7.92 6.82
N SER A 76 5.33 6.80 7.26
CA SER A 76 5.15 6.29 8.60
C SER A 76 5.91 7.16 9.60
N HIS A 77 5.31 7.41 10.76
CA HIS A 77 5.99 8.00 11.92
C HIS A 77 6.34 6.93 12.98
N ALA A 78 6.03 5.66 12.70
CA ALA A 78 6.36 4.56 13.60
C ALA A 78 7.86 4.28 13.63
N THR A 79 8.32 3.60 14.67
CA THR A 79 9.71 3.13 14.79
C THR A 79 9.69 1.72 15.36
N LEU A 80 10.64 0.89 14.94
CA LEU A 80 10.81 -0.45 15.49
C LEU A 80 11.53 -0.38 16.83
N ASN A 81 10.91 -0.96 17.87
CA ASN A 81 11.50 -1.06 19.19
C ASN A 81 11.95 -2.51 19.45
N PRO A 82 13.25 -2.81 19.56
CA PRO A 82 13.71 -4.18 19.80
C PRO A 82 13.28 -4.68 21.17
N LYS A 83 12.71 -5.89 21.23
CA LYS A 83 12.32 -6.57 22.47
C LYS A 83 13.31 -7.68 22.81
N ILE A 84 14.46 -7.29 23.37
CA ILE A 84 15.57 -8.21 23.64
C ILE A 84 15.15 -9.34 24.58
N ASP A 85 14.45 -9.03 25.66
CA ASP A 85 14.02 -10.01 26.68
C ASP A 85 13.00 -11.03 26.16
N GLU A 86 12.25 -10.68 25.12
CA GLU A 86 11.24 -11.56 24.49
C GLU A 86 11.82 -12.30 23.26
N SER A 87 13.05 -11.96 22.86
CA SER A 87 13.69 -12.50 21.66
C SER A 87 14.44 -13.79 21.96
N VAL A 88 14.35 -14.74 21.03
CA VAL A 88 15.16 -15.96 21.05
C VAL A 88 16.43 -15.71 20.24
N ASP A 89 17.60 -15.86 20.88
CA ASP A 89 18.93 -15.68 20.26
C ASP A 89 19.08 -14.33 19.54
N PHE A 90 18.79 -13.23 20.25
CA PHE A 90 18.72 -11.87 19.70
C PHE A 90 19.96 -11.47 18.88
N ASP A 91 21.15 -11.86 19.32
CA ASP A 91 22.40 -11.42 18.70
C ASP A 91 22.78 -12.21 17.42
N ASN A 92 22.31 -13.45 17.27
CA ASN A 92 22.73 -14.31 16.14
C ASN A 92 21.59 -14.72 15.19
N THR A 93 20.34 -14.62 15.62
CA THR A 93 19.19 -15.01 14.80
C THR A 93 19.14 -14.24 13.49
N GLN A 94 18.81 -14.94 12.41
CA GLN A 94 18.55 -14.35 11.09
C GLN A 94 17.04 -14.17 10.85
N ASN A 95 16.21 -14.53 11.84
CA ASN A 95 14.76 -14.46 11.76
C ASN A 95 14.25 -13.23 12.50
N LEU A 96 13.21 -12.60 11.97
CA LEU A 96 12.61 -11.41 12.55
C LEU A 96 11.10 -11.62 12.72
N PHE A 97 10.60 -11.28 13.90
CA PHE A 97 9.18 -11.14 14.18
C PHE A 97 8.89 -9.67 14.49
N ILE A 98 7.89 -9.09 13.84
CA ILE A 98 7.51 -7.68 14.02
C ILE A 98 6.02 -7.62 14.37
N GLU A 99 5.71 -7.05 15.52
CA GLU A 99 4.34 -6.75 15.93
C GLU A 99 3.95 -5.32 15.50
N GLY A 100 2.79 -5.19 14.87
CA GLY A 100 2.23 -3.90 14.46
C GLY A 100 1.28 -4.01 13.28
N ASP A 101 0.71 -2.88 12.86
CA ASP A 101 -0.04 -2.84 11.61
C ASP A 101 0.90 -3.09 10.42
N ASN A 102 0.56 -4.08 9.61
CA ASN A 102 1.41 -4.54 8.52
C ASN A 102 1.67 -3.46 7.45
N LEU A 103 0.77 -2.51 7.21
CA LEU A 103 1.01 -1.43 6.25
C LEU A 103 2.12 -0.51 6.75
N GLU A 104 2.08 -0.14 8.02
CA GLU A 104 3.11 0.68 8.65
C GLU A 104 4.45 -0.07 8.75
N VAL A 105 4.42 -1.36 9.10
CA VAL A 105 5.63 -2.20 9.11
C VAL A 105 6.25 -2.30 7.71
N LEU A 106 5.46 -2.53 6.66
CA LEU A 106 5.95 -2.60 5.29
C LEU A 106 6.63 -1.30 4.86
N LYS A 107 6.08 -0.13 5.24
CA LYS A 107 6.71 1.18 4.98
C LYS A 107 8.08 1.32 5.65
N LEU A 108 8.24 0.81 6.87
CA LEU A 108 9.53 0.83 7.58
C LEU A 108 10.54 -0.10 6.91
N LEU A 109 10.11 -1.27 6.46
CA LEU A 109 10.96 -2.26 5.81
C LEU A 109 11.49 -1.79 4.45
N GLN A 110 10.75 -0.92 3.72
CA GLN A 110 11.17 -0.39 2.41
C GLN A 110 12.62 0.11 2.41
N LYS A 111 13.05 0.81 3.46
CA LYS A 111 14.38 1.43 3.48
C LYS A 111 15.52 0.42 3.37
N HIS A 112 15.36 -0.76 3.97
CA HIS A 112 16.44 -1.74 4.12
C HIS A 112 16.21 -3.02 3.29
N TYR A 113 14.96 -3.33 2.95
CA TYR A 113 14.56 -4.57 2.28
C TYR A 113 14.01 -4.38 0.86
N HIS A 114 14.07 -3.16 0.29
CA HIS A 114 13.71 -2.91 -1.11
C HIS A 114 14.44 -3.89 -2.05
N SER A 115 13.69 -4.60 -2.89
CA SER A 115 14.18 -5.62 -3.82
C SER A 115 15.09 -6.69 -3.20
N LYS A 116 14.81 -7.13 -1.97
CA LYS A 116 15.61 -8.16 -1.26
C LYS A 116 14.84 -9.42 -0.91
N ILE A 117 13.51 -9.40 -0.95
CA ILE A 117 12.68 -10.53 -0.56
C ILE A 117 12.53 -11.49 -1.74
N LYS A 118 12.85 -12.77 -1.52
CA LYS A 118 12.75 -13.81 -2.55
C LYS A 118 11.34 -14.39 -2.66
N MET A 119 10.65 -14.54 -1.55
CA MET A 119 9.33 -15.16 -1.49
C MET A 119 8.49 -14.44 -0.44
N ILE A 120 7.24 -14.15 -0.78
CA ILE A 120 6.22 -13.69 0.16
C ILE A 120 5.09 -14.73 0.16
N TYR A 121 4.62 -15.09 1.35
CA TYR A 121 3.38 -15.85 1.54
C TYR A 121 2.49 -15.05 2.48
N ILE A 122 1.22 -14.86 2.10
CA ILE A 122 0.21 -14.23 2.95
C ILE A 122 -1.11 -14.98 2.90
N ASP A 123 -1.83 -14.94 4.02
CA ASP A 123 -3.16 -15.49 4.19
C ASP A 123 -4.10 -14.38 4.69
N PRO A 124 -4.51 -13.46 3.79
CA PRO A 124 -5.35 -12.32 4.17
C PRO A 124 -6.76 -12.78 4.58
N PRO A 125 -7.56 -11.92 5.25
CA PRO A 125 -8.97 -12.22 5.53
C PRO A 125 -9.76 -12.47 4.24
N TYR A 126 -10.57 -13.52 4.20
CA TYR A 126 -11.28 -13.95 2.98
C TYR A 126 -12.58 -13.18 2.70
N ASN A 127 -13.00 -12.30 3.61
CA ASN A 127 -14.19 -11.47 3.43
C ASN A 127 -15.50 -12.29 3.27
N THR A 128 -15.72 -13.26 4.17
CA THR A 128 -16.87 -14.21 4.16
C THR A 128 -18.17 -13.64 4.77
N GLY A 129 -18.32 -12.32 4.85
CA GLY A 129 -19.52 -11.65 5.35
C GLY A 129 -19.68 -11.55 6.88
N LYS A 130 -18.86 -12.26 7.68
CA LYS A 130 -19.08 -12.33 9.14
C LYS A 130 -18.24 -11.44 10.03
N ASP A 131 -17.04 -11.00 9.63
CA ASP A 131 -16.10 -10.42 10.60
C ASP A 131 -15.14 -9.34 10.08
N PHE A 132 -15.25 -8.87 8.84
CA PHE A 132 -14.26 -7.91 8.32
C PHE A 132 -14.71 -6.45 8.44
N ILE A 133 -14.28 -5.81 9.52
CA ILE A 133 -14.26 -4.35 9.67
C ILE A 133 -12.80 -3.91 9.74
N TYR A 134 -12.27 -3.40 8.64
CA TYR A 134 -10.90 -2.89 8.61
C TYR A 134 -10.89 -1.37 8.79
N LYS A 135 -10.23 -0.93 9.86
CA LYS A 135 -10.05 0.48 10.18
C LYS A 135 -8.64 0.92 9.76
N ASP A 136 -8.52 1.57 8.61
CA ASP A 136 -7.25 2.21 8.21
C ASP A 136 -6.87 3.37 9.15
N ASN A 137 -7.85 3.97 9.86
CA ASN A 137 -7.62 5.03 10.83
C ASN A 137 -7.93 4.55 12.25
N PHE A 138 -6.90 4.11 12.97
CA PHE A 138 -7.04 3.65 14.37
C PHE A 138 -7.35 4.78 15.36
N THR A 139 -7.27 6.05 14.94
CA THR A 139 -7.70 7.19 15.79
C THR A 139 -9.20 7.44 15.73
N GLU A 140 -9.92 6.79 14.82
CA GLU A 140 -11.38 6.93 14.69
C GLU A 140 -12.14 5.92 15.54
N GLY A 141 -13.15 6.43 16.25
CA GLY A 141 -14.10 5.61 17.00
C GLY A 141 -14.80 4.59 16.09
N LYS A 142 -15.36 3.53 16.67
CA LYS A 142 -16.20 2.59 15.88
C LYS A 142 -17.39 3.33 15.27
N SER A 143 -17.97 4.30 15.99
CA SER A 143 -19.06 5.17 15.55
C SER A 143 -18.74 5.92 14.25
N ASP A 144 -17.64 6.67 14.23
CA ASP A 144 -17.29 7.57 13.14
C ASP A 144 -16.98 6.79 11.85
N TYR A 145 -16.43 5.59 12.03
CA TYR A 145 -16.24 4.64 10.94
C TYR A 145 -17.59 4.17 10.38
N PHE A 146 -18.51 3.71 11.23
CA PHE A 146 -19.82 3.20 10.80
C PHE A 146 -20.70 4.28 10.13
N GLU A 147 -20.62 5.52 10.61
CA GLU A 147 -21.28 6.66 9.97
C GLU A 147 -20.67 6.97 8.60
N ARG A 148 -19.34 6.99 8.48
CA ARG A 148 -18.68 7.22 7.19
C ARG A 148 -19.00 6.14 6.16
N ILE A 149 -19.11 4.88 6.56
CA ILE A 149 -19.46 3.80 5.63
C ILE A 149 -20.96 3.72 5.33
N GLY A 150 -21.78 4.55 5.99
CA GLY A 150 -23.24 4.57 5.84
C GLY A 150 -23.93 3.34 6.44
N ALA A 151 -23.27 2.64 7.37
CA ALA A 151 -23.83 1.52 8.13
C ALA A 151 -24.61 1.99 9.36
N THR A 152 -24.49 3.26 9.71
CA THR A 152 -25.20 3.88 10.82
C THR A 152 -25.51 5.33 10.45
N GLU A 153 -26.72 5.79 10.73
CA GLU A 153 -27.10 7.21 10.61
C GLU A 153 -27.65 7.64 11.97
N ASN A 154 -27.07 8.68 12.58
CA ASN A 154 -27.45 9.17 13.90
C ASN A 154 -27.48 8.09 15.01
N GLY A 155 -26.53 7.14 14.98
CA GLY A 155 -26.46 6.04 15.95
C GLY A 155 -27.47 4.89 15.73
N ILE A 156 -28.28 4.94 14.68
CA ILE A 156 -29.20 3.86 14.29
C ILE A 156 -28.50 2.98 13.25
N GLN A 157 -28.31 1.70 13.58
CA GLN A 157 -27.71 0.72 12.67
C GLN A 157 -28.65 0.47 11.49
N LEU A 158 -28.21 0.84 10.29
CA LEU A 158 -28.89 0.47 9.05
C LEU A 158 -28.61 -1.01 8.80
N GLU A 159 -29.65 -1.81 8.58
CA GLU A 159 -29.49 -3.27 8.48
C GLU A 159 -28.60 -3.69 7.30
N SER A 160 -27.60 -4.50 7.64
CA SER A 160 -26.73 -5.32 6.79
C SER A 160 -25.95 -4.62 5.68
N ASN A 161 -24.62 -4.66 5.78
CA ASN A 161 -23.77 -4.80 4.60
C ASN A 161 -24.20 -6.08 3.88
N SER A 162 -25.26 -6.01 3.07
CA SER A 162 -25.64 -7.12 2.21
C SER A 162 -24.49 -7.38 1.25
N ASP A 163 -24.19 -8.67 0.99
CA ASP A 163 -23.22 -9.12 -0.01
C ASP A 163 -23.45 -8.48 -1.40
N ALA A 164 -24.63 -7.90 -1.62
CA ALA A 164 -25.02 -7.19 -2.83
C ALA A 164 -24.48 -5.74 -2.94
N GLY A 165 -23.88 -5.17 -1.89
CA GLY A 165 -23.34 -3.83 -1.92
C GLY A 165 -21.88 -3.80 -2.36
N GLY A 166 -21.56 -3.32 -3.57
CA GLY A 166 -20.17 -3.17 -4.07
C GLY A 166 -19.22 -2.35 -3.15
N ARG A 167 -19.75 -1.72 -2.09
CA ARG A 167 -18.99 -1.13 -0.99
C ARG A 167 -18.21 -2.16 -0.17
N TYR A 168 -18.68 -3.42 -0.10
CA TYR A 168 -18.05 -4.49 0.67
C TYR A 168 -16.67 -4.86 0.10
N HIS A 169 -16.62 -5.23 -1.18
CA HIS A 169 -15.36 -5.50 -1.88
C HIS A 169 -14.47 -4.26 -1.94
N SER A 170 -15.03 -3.06 -2.10
CA SER A 170 -14.26 -1.80 -2.11
C SER A 170 -13.43 -1.60 -0.84
N GLN A 171 -13.91 -2.04 0.32
CA GLN A 171 -13.16 -1.95 1.58
C GLN A 171 -11.99 -2.93 1.61
N TRP A 172 -12.23 -4.19 1.23
CA TRP A 172 -11.20 -5.20 1.16
C TRP A 172 -10.11 -4.81 0.14
N LEU A 173 -10.52 -4.31 -1.03
CA LEU A 173 -9.62 -3.75 -2.05
C LEU A 173 -8.79 -2.59 -1.48
N SER A 174 -9.42 -1.67 -0.75
CA SER A 174 -8.74 -0.51 -0.18
C SER A 174 -7.70 -0.89 0.89
N MET A 175 -7.95 -1.99 1.63
CA MET A 175 -7.01 -2.58 2.58
C MET A 175 -5.87 -3.30 1.87
N MET A 176 -6.16 -4.15 0.88
CA MET A 176 -5.16 -5.00 0.23
C MET A 176 -4.25 -4.24 -0.73
N TYR A 177 -4.79 -3.31 -1.51
CA TYR A 177 -4.04 -2.57 -2.53
C TYR A 177 -2.73 -1.95 -2.02
N PRO A 178 -2.73 -1.12 -0.95
CA PRO A 178 -1.50 -0.49 -0.48
C PRO A 178 -0.47 -1.51 0.05
N ARG A 179 -0.93 -2.63 0.63
CA ARG A 179 -0.06 -3.69 1.15
C ARG A 179 0.61 -4.45 0.02
N LEU A 180 -0.15 -4.85 -1.00
CA LEU A 180 0.39 -5.54 -2.17
C LEU A 180 1.34 -4.65 -2.96
N PHE A 181 1.02 -3.35 -3.08
CA PHE A 181 1.89 -2.38 -3.73
C PHE A 181 3.26 -2.29 -3.02
N LEU A 182 3.28 -2.16 -1.69
CA LEU A 182 4.53 -2.14 -0.94
C LEU A 182 5.25 -3.50 -0.97
N ALA A 183 4.51 -4.61 -0.89
CA ALA A 183 5.07 -5.95 -0.99
C ALA A 183 5.83 -6.15 -2.31
N LYS A 184 5.27 -5.66 -3.43
CA LYS A 184 5.97 -5.67 -4.74
C LYS A 184 7.31 -4.96 -4.69
N GLN A 185 7.40 -3.81 -4.02
CA GLN A 185 8.66 -3.06 -3.89
C GLN A 185 9.72 -3.77 -3.05
N LEU A 186 9.32 -4.67 -2.14
CA LEU A 186 10.26 -5.48 -1.34
C LEU A 186 10.76 -6.71 -2.10
N LEU A 187 9.98 -7.22 -3.05
CA LEU A 187 10.33 -8.40 -3.84
C LEU A 187 11.51 -8.12 -4.78
N LYS A 188 12.41 -9.10 -4.89
CA LYS A 188 13.40 -9.16 -5.95
C LYS A 188 12.72 -9.26 -7.32
N ASP A 189 13.46 -8.93 -8.37
CA ASP A 189 13.00 -9.08 -9.76
C ASP A 189 12.61 -10.54 -10.10
N ASP A 190 13.28 -11.51 -9.48
CA ASP A 190 13.00 -12.94 -9.60
C ASP A 190 12.17 -13.49 -8.42
N GLY A 191 11.59 -12.59 -7.61
CA GLY A 191 10.81 -12.92 -6.43
C GLY A 191 9.39 -13.37 -6.77
N VAL A 192 8.79 -14.15 -5.87
CA VAL A 192 7.42 -14.66 -6.04
C VAL A 192 6.56 -14.36 -4.82
N ILE A 193 5.27 -14.17 -5.04
CA ILE A 193 4.27 -13.99 -3.99
C ILE A 193 3.16 -15.02 -4.13
N PHE A 194 2.82 -15.67 -3.02
CA PHE A 194 1.71 -16.60 -2.89
C PHE A 194 0.69 -16.02 -1.92
N ILE A 195 -0.59 -16.08 -2.30
CA ILE A 195 -1.69 -15.50 -1.53
C ILE A 195 -2.79 -16.54 -1.47
N SER A 196 -3.15 -16.96 -0.25
CA SER A 196 -4.31 -17.82 -0.03
C SER A 196 -5.58 -16.98 -0.08
N ILE A 197 -6.63 -17.52 -0.72
CA ILE A 197 -7.93 -16.84 -0.85
C ILE A 197 -9.01 -17.88 -1.13
N ASP A 198 -10.26 -17.57 -0.74
CA ASP A 198 -11.44 -18.33 -1.16
C ASP A 198 -12.16 -17.64 -2.34
N ASP A 199 -13.36 -18.12 -2.66
CA ASP A 199 -14.18 -17.66 -3.77
C ASP A 199 -14.76 -16.24 -3.62
N ASN A 200 -14.84 -15.67 -2.40
CA ASN A 200 -15.44 -14.36 -2.17
C ASN A 200 -14.63 -13.22 -2.78
N GLU A 201 -13.29 -13.32 -2.70
CA GLU A 201 -12.38 -12.27 -3.17
C GLU A 201 -11.38 -12.76 -4.23
N GLN A 202 -11.47 -14.01 -4.69
CA GLN A 202 -10.57 -14.56 -5.71
C GLN A 202 -10.52 -13.67 -6.97
N HIS A 203 -11.68 -13.25 -7.47
CA HIS A 203 -11.77 -12.42 -8.66
C HIS A 203 -11.11 -11.05 -8.43
N HIS A 204 -11.48 -10.36 -7.36
CA HIS A 204 -10.95 -9.05 -6.99
C HIS A 204 -9.45 -9.08 -6.71
N LEU A 205 -8.97 -10.12 -6.02
CA LEU A 205 -7.54 -10.35 -5.82
C LEU A 205 -6.83 -10.49 -7.16
N LYS A 206 -7.37 -11.28 -8.10
CA LYS A 206 -6.75 -11.44 -9.43
C LYS A 206 -6.66 -10.10 -10.16
N MET A 207 -7.67 -9.25 -10.07
CA MET A 207 -7.65 -7.89 -10.63
C MET A 207 -6.58 -7.01 -9.98
N LEU A 208 -6.49 -7.02 -8.65
CA LEU A 208 -5.43 -6.32 -7.91
C LEU A 208 -4.04 -6.81 -8.30
N MET A 209 -3.86 -8.12 -8.43
CA MET A 209 -2.58 -8.72 -8.80
C MET A 209 -2.17 -8.29 -10.21
N ASN A 210 -3.09 -8.27 -11.17
CA ASN A 210 -2.79 -7.76 -12.52
C ASN A 210 -2.44 -6.26 -12.47
N GLU A 211 -3.19 -5.45 -11.71
CA GLU A 211 -2.91 -4.01 -11.61
C GLU A 211 -1.56 -3.72 -10.94
N VAL A 212 -1.24 -4.41 -9.86
CA VAL A 212 -0.02 -4.16 -9.09
C VAL A 212 1.19 -4.79 -9.76
N PHE A 213 1.10 -6.03 -10.24
CA PHE A 213 2.24 -6.81 -10.72
C PHE A 213 2.43 -6.79 -12.24
N GLY A 214 1.37 -6.54 -13.03
CA GLY A 214 1.37 -6.64 -14.50
C GLY A 214 0.79 -7.98 -14.95
#